data_AF-A0A178M1N2-F1
#
_entry.id   AF-A0A178M1N2-F1
#
_cell.length_a   1.000
_cell.length_b   1.000
_cell.length_c   1.000
_cell.angle_alpha   90.00
_cell.angle_beta   90.00
_cell.angle_gamma   90.00
#
_symmetry.space_group_name_H-M   'P 1'
#
loop_
_entity.id
_entity.type
_entity.pdbx_description
1 polymer ?
#
loop_
_entity_poly.entity_id
_entity_poly.type
_entity_poly.pdbx_seq_one_letter_code
_entity_poly.pdbx_strand_id
1 'polypeptide(L)'
;MGAALLGFSLVGPDAATASADTGTESSTSSESSDPTDAKNTDSSASGAQRTRTTKATKAGESDEESDGGAAETGPEDDEDDDNDGAEVVDDDQAGEVAADADDSDPVANLVEVAVDEAFTAETDSDSDVADADFDGPAATSAVPSAAPSMPPYESQLSPYQQAVAETLQTWTDRHQAWVDSLDISQARKERLTASFLAMRRTFFNQAPTVAPIQITGVISGPITGSIGAVDPDGDRMIYIVSKRPTTGTVRVHSDGSFTYTPADDFNGVDTFYVRAIDVGLHANLLQPLRPIASGPATSLINQGAVTFDFDFTAGRDYWSDASRDALKRAADILIEHFRVVKPVVLTYDVTGFEDPNVGTIANAYGLLTNEEGGFWRTRIQHEMITGEDLNGQAADGYINVNFAKPLAFGDDVASNQLDFTTTIMHELLHSFGFAFGTGVNGRWHFFARFIVTDQGNRLVNDDFLLNPAYQANVLGANNGLFFGGANAVAANGGQLVRIYTPNPLEPGSSLTHLDLQTFGNYLMSPKLDGGPGVKTLSPLELGIFKDLGYTVVPLVALTAAA
;
A
#
# COMPACT_ATOMS: atom_id res chain seq x y z
N MET A 1 12.88 46.25 37.82
CA MET A 1 12.76 45.98 39.27
C MET A 1 11.47 45.24 39.53
N GLY A 2 11.41 44.42 40.57
CA GLY A 2 10.24 43.57 40.86
C GLY A 2 10.62 42.09 40.97
N ALA A 3 11.46 41.74 41.94
CA ALA A 3 11.67 40.36 42.33
C ALA A 3 10.57 39.94 43.31
N ALA A 4 10.02 38.74 43.14
CA ALA A 4 9.09 38.12 44.07
C ALA A 4 9.57 36.69 44.37
N LEU A 5 9.68 36.34 45.65
CA LEU A 5 10.06 35.00 46.08
C LEU A 5 8.90 34.04 45.82
N LEU A 6 9.21 32.83 45.36
CA LEU A 6 8.33 31.67 45.49
C LEU A 6 8.98 30.69 46.46
N GLY A 7 8.47 30.68 47.69
CA GLY A 7 8.81 29.65 48.68
C GLY A 7 7.99 28.39 48.41
N PHE A 8 8.65 27.24 48.29
CA PHE A 8 7.96 25.96 48.21
C PHE A 8 7.37 25.59 49.58
N SER A 9 6.07 25.31 49.60
CA SER A 9 5.39 24.65 50.72
C SER A 9 4.96 23.27 50.25
N LEU A 10 5.74 22.23 50.57
CA LEU A 10 5.30 20.85 50.40
C LEU A 10 4.33 20.51 51.53
N VAL A 11 3.09 20.19 51.16
CA VAL A 11 2.13 19.47 52.01
C VAL A 11 1.73 18.21 51.26
N GLY A 12 2.34 17.09 51.62
CA GLY A 12 1.85 15.76 51.26
C GLY A 12 1.06 15.15 52.42
N PRO A 13 0.13 14.22 52.17
CA PRO A 13 -0.47 13.41 53.21
C PRO A 13 0.44 12.23 53.60
N ASP A 14 0.62 11.99 54.89
CA ASP A 14 1.32 10.81 55.40
C ASP A 14 0.52 9.52 55.20
N ALA A 15 1.20 8.40 54.92
CA ALA A 15 1.36 7.30 55.91
C ALA A 15 1.81 5.96 55.27
N ALA A 16 3.09 5.62 55.40
CA ALA A 16 3.58 4.24 55.39
C ALA A 16 4.88 4.16 56.23
N THR A 17 4.94 3.26 57.21
CA THR A 17 6.05 3.23 58.19
C THR A 17 7.06 2.11 57.92
N ALA A 18 8.33 2.48 57.83
CA ALA A 18 9.49 1.61 58.00
C ALA A 18 10.61 2.42 58.68
N SER A 19 11.57 1.74 59.33
CA SER A 19 12.52 2.37 60.28
C SER A 19 13.96 1.89 60.07
N ALA A 20 14.92 2.63 60.65
CA ALA A 20 16.37 2.36 60.76
C ALA A 20 17.21 2.58 59.47
N ASP A 21 18.43 3.13 59.50
CA ASP A 21 19.15 3.81 60.61
C ASP A 21 20.21 4.85 60.12
N THR A 22 20.79 5.61 61.06
CA THR A 22 21.97 6.52 61.04
C THR A 22 22.82 6.69 59.77
N GLY A 23 23.18 7.96 59.43
CA GLY A 23 24.12 8.30 58.34
C GLY A 23 24.63 9.76 58.27
N THR A 24 25.06 10.33 59.40
CA THR A 24 25.60 11.69 59.68
C THR A 24 26.42 12.49 58.62
N GLU A 25 26.36 13.83 58.74
CA GLU A 25 27.21 14.90 58.14
C GLU A 25 27.17 15.08 56.59
N SER A 26 27.04 16.29 55.98
CA SER A 26 27.69 17.61 56.16
C SER A 26 29.13 17.68 55.59
N SER A 27 29.59 18.69 54.84
CA SER A 27 28.97 19.80 54.05
C SER A 27 30.07 20.52 53.21
N THR A 28 29.73 21.57 52.43
CA THR A 28 30.63 22.59 51.79
C THR A 28 31.68 22.07 50.76
N SER A 29 31.74 22.56 49.50
CA SER A 29 32.26 23.86 49.00
C SER A 29 33.81 24.01 49.14
N SER A 30 34.57 24.71 48.30
CA SER A 30 34.32 25.50 47.06
C SER A 30 35.66 25.81 46.36
N GLU A 31 35.64 26.24 45.08
CA GLU A 31 36.61 27.14 44.38
C GLU A 31 38.14 27.00 44.67
N SER A 32 39.04 26.90 43.68
CA SER A 32 39.36 28.01 42.75
C SER A 32 40.59 27.72 41.85
N SER A 33 40.68 28.46 40.73
CA SER A 33 41.90 28.96 40.03
C SER A 33 43.10 28.04 39.68
N ASP A 34 43.19 27.72 38.39
CA ASP A 34 44.29 27.98 37.42
C ASP A 34 45.33 29.11 37.79
N PRO A 35 46.47 29.32 37.08
CA PRO A 35 46.96 28.64 35.85
C PRO A 35 48.49 28.33 35.82
N THR A 36 49.01 27.83 34.68
CA THR A 36 50.37 28.20 34.21
C THR A 36 50.50 28.14 32.67
N ASP A 37 51.23 29.10 32.08
CA ASP A 37 51.34 29.37 30.62
C ASP A 37 52.56 28.65 29.98
N ALA A 38 52.44 28.21 28.72
CA ALA A 38 53.54 27.66 27.92
C ALA A 38 53.32 27.76 26.39
N LYS A 39 53.62 28.93 25.81
CA LYS A 39 53.90 29.17 24.38
C LYS A 39 55.21 28.44 23.97
N ASN A 40 55.63 28.23 22.72
CA ASN A 40 55.33 28.72 21.34
C ASN A 40 55.80 27.58 20.36
N THR A 41 55.92 27.58 19.02
CA THR A 41 55.79 28.41 17.77
C THR A 41 56.00 27.41 16.60
N ASP A 42 55.81 27.65 15.30
CA ASP A 42 54.97 28.52 14.43
C ASP A 42 55.46 28.28 12.95
N SER A 43 54.67 28.66 11.94
CA SER A 43 55.04 28.82 10.50
C SER A 43 55.38 27.55 9.67
N SER A 44 55.35 27.54 8.31
CA SER A 44 54.47 28.24 7.35
C SER A 44 54.58 27.71 5.90
N ALA A 45 53.47 27.81 5.14
CA ALA A 45 53.35 28.13 3.69
C ALA A 45 53.94 27.27 2.53
N SER A 46 53.24 27.34 1.38
CA SER A 46 53.64 27.01 -0.02
C SER A 46 53.75 25.52 -0.43
N GLY A 47 53.44 25.07 -1.66
CA GLY A 47 52.80 25.75 -2.82
C GLY A 47 52.95 24.99 -4.18
N ALA A 48 52.24 25.47 -5.22
CA ALA A 48 52.45 25.25 -6.68
C ALA A 48 52.23 23.86 -7.36
N GLN A 49 51.00 23.61 -7.84
CA GLN A 49 50.61 23.57 -9.28
C GLN A 49 51.60 23.08 -10.39
N ARG A 50 51.21 22.03 -11.16
CA ARG A 50 51.41 21.78 -12.64
C ARG A 50 50.88 20.36 -13.00
N THR A 51 49.83 20.15 -13.81
CA THR A 51 49.65 20.21 -15.29
C THR A 51 50.43 19.19 -16.17
N ARG A 52 49.71 18.32 -16.90
CA ARG A 52 49.54 18.26 -18.40
C ARG A 52 49.65 16.86 -19.11
N THR A 53 48.56 16.44 -19.78
CA THR A 53 48.43 15.72 -21.10
C THR A 53 49.22 14.45 -21.47
N THR A 54 48.51 13.43 -21.99
CA THR A 54 48.50 12.94 -23.42
C THR A 54 47.54 11.73 -23.61
N LYS A 55 47.24 11.18 -24.80
CA LYS A 55 46.55 11.72 -26.02
C LYS A 55 46.32 10.61 -27.10
N ALA A 56 45.06 10.31 -27.48
CA ALA A 56 44.61 9.52 -28.67
C ALA A 56 45.11 8.04 -28.76
N THR A 57 44.82 7.14 -29.71
CA THR A 57 44.16 7.06 -31.08
C THR A 57 43.76 5.56 -31.35
N LYS A 58 43.00 5.10 -32.37
CA LYS A 58 41.82 5.56 -33.16
C LYS A 58 41.49 4.52 -34.29
N ALA A 59 40.25 3.98 -34.33
CA ALA A 59 39.57 3.29 -35.47
C ALA A 59 40.13 1.96 -36.05
N GLY A 60 39.34 1.36 -36.96
CA GLY A 60 39.46 0.01 -37.54
C GLY A 60 38.37 -0.94 -36.99
N GLU A 61 37.22 -1.22 -37.60
CA GLU A 61 36.70 -1.08 -39.00
C GLU A 61 37.08 -2.23 -39.95
N SER A 62 36.15 -2.61 -40.85
CA SER A 62 36.12 -3.74 -41.82
C SER A 62 35.90 -5.18 -41.28
N ASP A 63 35.25 -6.13 -42.00
CA ASP A 63 34.18 -6.12 -43.04
C ASP A 63 33.70 -7.58 -43.32
N GLU A 64 32.80 -7.78 -44.30
CA GLU A 64 32.43 -9.03 -45.02
C GLU A 64 31.43 -10.01 -44.36
N GLU A 65 30.57 -10.77 -45.07
CA GLU A 65 29.73 -10.56 -46.29
C GLU A 65 28.93 -11.87 -46.60
N SER A 66 27.87 -11.79 -47.43
CA SER A 66 27.30 -12.88 -48.27
C SER A 66 26.67 -14.13 -47.60
N ASP A 67 25.73 -14.88 -48.21
CA ASP A 67 24.83 -14.68 -49.38
C ASP A 67 23.72 -15.77 -49.41
N GLY A 68 22.61 -15.53 -50.13
CA GLY A 68 21.67 -16.55 -50.65
C GLY A 68 20.59 -17.07 -49.69
N GLY A 69 19.40 -17.48 -50.14
CA GLY A 69 18.81 -17.55 -51.50
C GLY A 69 17.31 -17.87 -51.43
N ALA A 70 16.58 -17.89 -52.55
CA ALA A 70 15.10 -17.76 -52.53
C ALA A 70 14.29 -18.80 -53.34
N ALA A 71 13.02 -18.96 -52.91
CA ALA A 71 11.78 -19.13 -53.70
C ALA A 71 11.32 -20.52 -54.27
N GLU A 72 10.00 -20.71 -54.10
CA GLU A 72 8.98 -21.18 -55.08
C GLU A 72 8.64 -22.68 -55.34
N THR A 73 7.31 -22.91 -55.47
CA THR A 73 6.59 -24.12 -56.00
C THR A 73 6.71 -25.44 -55.20
N GLY A 74 5.78 -26.39 -55.25
CA GLY A 74 4.51 -26.53 -56.02
C GLY A 74 3.56 -27.60 -55.39
N PRO A 75 2.38 -27.90 -56.00
CA PRO A 75 1.22 -28.52 -55.32
C PRO A 75 0.96 -30.01 -55.69
N GLU A 76 -0.31 -30.45 -55.54
CA GLU A 76 -0.95 -31.70 -56.03
C GLU A 76 -0.67 -32.99 -55.17
N ASP A 77 -1.63 -33.90 -54.90
CA ASP A 77 -3.05 -33.99 -55.33
C ASP A 77 -3.93 -34.96 -54.48
N ASP A 78 -5.22 -35.06 -54.87
CA ASP A 78 -6.23 -36.15 -54.65
C ASP A 78 -6.90 -36.33 -53.24
N GLU A 79 -8.23 -36.13 -53.11
CA GLU A 79 -9.40 -37.03 -53.38
C GLU A 79 -9.60 -38.14 -52.31
N ASP A 80 -10.80 -38.58 -51.88
CA ASP A 80 -12.20 -38.10 -51.92
C ASP A 80 -13.03 -39.03 -51.00
N ASP A 81 -14.17 -38.60 -50.43
CA ASP A 81 -15.51 -39.25 -50.57
C ASP A 81 -16.62 -38.47 -49.83
N ASP A 82 -17.84 -38.49 -50.37
CA ASP A 82 -19.02 -37.80 -49.84
C ASP A 82 -19.82 -38.69 -48.85
N ASN A 83 -20.69 -38.07 -48.03
CA ASN A 83 -22.11 -38.47 -48.01
C ASN A 83 -23.05 -37.40 -47.41
N ASP A 84 -24.17 -37.14 -48.10
CA ASP A 84 -25.27 -36.28 -47.65
C ASP A 84 -26.05 -36.84 -46.44
N GLY A 85 -26.69 -35.94 -45.67
CA GLY A 85 -27.47 -36.34 -44.49
C GLY A 85 -28.36 -35.26 -43.86
N ALA A 86 -29.05 -34.44 -44.65
CA ALA A 86 -29.92 -33.39 -44.11
C ALA A 86 -31.33 -33.90 -43.71
N GLU A 87 -31.71 -33.72 -42.44
CA GLU A 87 -33.12 -33.55 -42.02
C GLU A 87 -33.24 -32.40 -41.03
N VAL A 88 -34.41 -31.75 -41.02
CA VAL A 88 -34.77 -30.65 -40.11
C VAL A 88 -36.00 -31.09 -39.31
N VAL A 89 -35.89 -31.09 -37.98
CA VAL A 89 -37.02 -31.28 -37.06
C VAL A 89 -36.84 -30.31 -35.89
N ASP A 90 -37.87 -29.53 -35.59
CA ASP A 90 -37.92 -28.57 -34.48
C ASP A 90 -38.35 -29.23 -33.13
N ASP A 91 -38.23 -28.42 -32.07
CA ASP A 91 -38.86 -28.49 -30.74
C ASP A 91 -38.31 -29.44 -29.64
N ASP A 92 -38.19 -28.83 -28.45
CA ASP A 92 -38.35 -29.37 -27.10
C ASP A 92 -37.70 -30.72 -26.72
N GLN A 93 -36.45 -30.67 -26.24
CA GLN A 93 -36.16 -30.79 -24.79
C GLN A 93 -34.66 -30.68 -24.48
N ALA A 94 -34.20 -29.49 -24.08
CA ALA A 94 -32.98 -29.34 -23.28
C ALA A 94 -33.39 -29.27 -21.80
N GLY A 95 -33.14 -30.34 -21.05
CA GLY A 95 -33.48 -30.41 -19.62
C GLY A 95 -32.61 -29.49 -18.77
N GLU A 96 -33.13 -29.09 -17.61
CA GLU A 96 -32.40 -28.30 -16.62
C GLU A 96 -31.14 -29.05 -16.14
N VAL A 97 -29.96 -28.60 -16.53
CA VAL A 97 -28.73 -28.82 -15.73
C VAL A 97 -28.73 -27.85 -14.56
N ALA A 98 -29.71 -28.03 -13.67
CA ALA A 98 -29.56 -27.56 -12.31
C ALA A 98 -28.34 -28.27 -11.71
N ALA A 99 -27.39 -27.50 -11.16
CA ALA A 99 -26.33 -28.10 -10.35
C ALA A 99 -26.99 -28.83 -9.19
N ASP A 100 -26.76 -30.14 -9.07
CA ASP A 100 -27.54 -31.01 -8.19
C ASP A 100 -27.16 -30.72 -6.73
N ALA A 101 -27.96 -29.89 -6.06
CA ALA A 101 -27.68 -29.32 -4.74
C ALA A 101 -28.00 -30.31 -3.60
N ASP A 102 -27.51 -31.54 -3.72
CA ASP A 102 -27.55 -32.61 -2.72
C ASP A 102 -26.14 -33.17 -2.44
N ASP A 103 -25.15 -32.28 -2.29
CA ASP A 103 -24.08 -32.52 -1.31
C ASP A 103 -24.15 -31.48 -0.19
N SER A 104 -23.83 -31.94 1.02
CA SER A 104 -24.33 -31.37 2.28
C SER A 104 -23.33 -30.48 3.02
N ASP A 105 -22.18 -30.19 2.40
CA ASP A 105 -21.13 -29.34 2.97
C ASP A 105 -20.92 -28.03 2.16
N PRO A 106 -21.56 -26.90 2.55
CA PRO A 106 -21.39 -25.61 1.87
C PRO A 106 -20.00 -24.98 2.06
N VAL A 107 -19.08 -25.68 2.73
CA VAL A 107 -17.69 -25.28 2.93
C VAL A 107 -16.80 -25.86 1.83
N ALA A 108 -17.16 -27.00 1.24
CA ALA A 108 -16.44 -27.58 0.12
C ALA A 108 -16.37 -26.61 -1.07
N ASN A 109 -17.46 -25.91 -1.37
CA ASN A 109 -17.52 -24.95 -2.49
C ASN A 109 -16.84 -23.59 -2.20
N LEU A 110 -16.13 -23.42 -1.08
CA LEU A 110 -15.09 -22.38 -0.99
C LEU A 110 -13.92 -22.65 -1.96
N VAL A 111 -13.73 -23.91 -2.35
CA VAL A 111 -12.72 -24.35 -3.31
C VAL A 111 -13.06 -23.93 -4.73
N GLU A 112 -14.35 -23.83 -5.07
CA GLU A 112 -14.80 -23.52 -6.45
C GLU A 112 -14.74 -22.03 -6.82
N VAL A 113 -14.54 -21.13 -5.85
CA VAL A 113 -14.71 -19.67 -6.03
C VAL A 113 -13.71 -19.04 -7.02
N ALA A 114 -12.69 -19.79 -7.47
CA ALA A 114 -11.87 -19.44 -8.65
C ALA A 114 -11.31 -20.70 -9.35
N VAL A 115 -12.19 -21.53 -9.94
CA VAL A 115 -11.81 -22.61 -10.89
C VAL A 115 -12.57 -22.60 -12.22
N ASP A 116 -13.21 -21.47 -12.57
CA ASP A 116 -13.36 -21.06 -13.99
C ASP A 116 -11.98 -20.75 -14.64
N GLU A 117 -10.90 -20.82 -13.85
CA GLU A 117 -9.46 -20.70 -14.21
C GLU A 117 -8.94 -21.81 -15.15
N ALA A 118 -9.78 -22.36 -16.05
CA ALA A 118 -9.37 -23.23 -17.14
C ALA A 118 -10.44 -23.31 -18.25
N PHE A 119 -10.44 -22.37 -19.19
CA PHE A 119 -10.99 -22.67 -20.52
C PHE A 119 -10.06 -23.71 -21.17
N THR A 120 -10.52 -24.95 -21.30
CA THR A 120 -9.66 -26.11 -21.54
C THR A 120 -9.03 -26.12 -22.94
N ALA A 121 -7.77 -25.69 -23.03
CA ALA A 121 -6.90 -26.07 -24.13
C ALA A 121 -6.58 -27.57 -24.02
N GLU A 122 -7.06 -28.37 -24.96
CA GLU A 122 -6.87 -29.83 -24.95
C GLU A 122 -5.38 -30.20 -24.92
N THR A 123 -4.98 -30.94 -23.89
CA THR A 123 -3.63 -31.52 -23.76
C THR A 123 -3.74 -33.01 -23.43
N ASP A 124 -3.76 -33.80 -24.49
CA ASP A 124 -3.82 -35.26 -24.47
C ASP A 124 -2.54 -35.85 -23.80
N SER A 125 -2.70 -36.57 -22.68
CA SER A 125 -1.57 -37.22 -21.98
C SER A 125 -1.99 -38.42 -21.12
N ASP A 126 -2.08 -39.59 -21.75
CA ASP A 126 -2.21 -40.89 -21.09
C ASP A 126 -0.83 -41.43 -20.64
N SER A 127 -0.54 -41.45 -19.32
CA SER A 127 0.46 -42.37 -18.72
C SER A 127 0.50 -42.37 -17.18
N ASP A 128 0.51 -43.57 -16.59
CA ASP A 128 0.96 -43.82 -15.21
C ASP A 128 2.46 -43.50 -15.01
N VAL A 129 2.91 -43.25 -13.76
CA VAL A 129 3.84 -44.15 -13.02
C VAL A 129 4.25 -43.58 -11.63
N ALA A 130 3.91 -44.37 -10.60
CA ALA A 130 4.57 -44.64 -9.31
C ALA A 130 5.11 -43.53 -8.37
N ASP A 131 4.85 -43.73 -7.07
CA ASP A 131 5.43 -43.03 -5.93
C ASP A 131 6.96 -43.17 -5.80
N ALA A 132 7.59 -42.16 -5.20
CA ALA A 132 8.92 -42.28 -4.57
C ALA A 132 9.04 -41.37 -3.35
N ASP A 133 9.12 -41.95 -2.14
CA ASP A 133 9.39 -41.22 -0.89
C ASP A 133 10.69 -40.43 -0.96
N PHE A 134 10.68 -39.18 -0.47
CA PHE A 134 11.89 -38.43 -0.15
C PHE A 134 11.82 -37.75 1.22
N ASP A 135 12.39 -38.43 2.23
CA ASP A 135 12.47 -37.96 3.62
C ASP A 135 13.45 -36.77 3.74
N GLY A 136 12.93 -35.63 4.22
CA GLY A 136 13.64 -34.35 4.36
C GLY A 136 13.52 -33.79 5.78
N PRO A 137 14.58 -33.17 6.34
CA PRO A 137 14.71 -33.03 7.79
C PRO A 137 13.74 -32.03 8.42
N ALA A 138 13.19 -32.41 9.57
CA ALA A 138 12.27 -31.59 10.36
C ALA A 138 12.85 -30.21 10.75
N ALA A 139 12.24 -29.15 10.24
CA ALA A 139 12.58 -27.77 10.58
C ALA A 139 12.06 -27.39 11.99
N THR A 140 12.87 -26.66 12.75
CA THR A 140 12.57 -26.29 14.14
C THR A 140 11.63 -25.09 14.28
N SER A 141 10.90 -25.05 15.39
CA SER A 141 9.78 -24.13 15.65
C SER A 141 10.11 -22.63 15.69
N ALA A 142 9.09 -21.84 15.35
CA ALA A 142 8.82 -20.46 15.78
C ALA A 142 9.75 -19.33 15.28
N VAL A 143 9.23 -18.55 14.33
CA VAL A 143 9.56 -17.12 14.17
C VAL A 143 8.50 -16.32 14.93
N PRO A 144 8.87 -15.38 15.83
CA PRO A 144 7.89 -14.56 16.55
C PRO A 144 7.21 -13.56 15.60
N SER A 145 5.91 -13.33 15.82
CA SER A 145 5.14 -12.32 15.07
C SER A 145 5.69 -10.92 15.35
N ALA A 146 6.46 -10.38 14.39
CA ALA A 146 6.83 -8.97 14.37
C ALA A 146 5.59 -8.15 13.97
N ALA A 147 5.27 -7.11 14.74
CA ALA A 147 4.30 -6.10 14.31
C ALA A 147 4.77 -5.47 12.98
N PRO A 148 3.86 -5.14 12.06
CA PRO A 148 4.23 -4.56 10.78
C PRO A 148 5.00 -3.26 10.99
N SER A 149 6.22 -3.18 10.44
CA SER A 149 7.03 -1.96 10.47
C SER A 149 6.34 -0.86 9.68
N MET A 150 6.11 0.30 10.29
CA MET A 150 5.53 1.44 9.55
C MET A 150 6.39 1.81 8.34
N PRO A 151 5.80 2.27 7.23
CA PRO A 151 6.53 2.48 5.98
C PRO A 151 7.78 3.40 6.10
N PRO A 152 8.83 3.18 5.28
CA PRO A 152 10.14 3.84 5.41
C PRO A 152 10.17 5.33 4.99
N TYR A 153 9.01 5.95 4.86
CA TYR A 153 8.86 7.36 4.49
C TYR A 153 8.36 8.26 5.62
N GLU A 154 7.76 7.74 6.69
CA GLU A 154 7.42 8.53 7.87
C GLU A 154 8.59 8.57 8.87
N SER A 155 8.82 9.70 9.54
CA SER A 155 9.84 9.79 10.57
C SER A 155 9.42 9.03 11.83
N GLN A 156 9.77 7.74 11.90
CA GLN A 156 9.49 6.89 13.04
C GLN A 156 10.09 7.49 14.34
N LEU A 157 9.22 7.77 15.31
CA LEU A 157 9.64 8.05 16.69
C LEU A 157 10.03 6.73 17.37
N SER A 158 11.15 6.71 18.09
CA SER A 158 11.49 5.55 18.94
C SER A 158 10.46 5.35 20.06
N PRO A 159 10.30 4.13 20.63
CA PRO A 159 9.30 3.88 21.69
C PRO A 159 9.41 4.83 22.90
N TYR A 160 10.63 5.27 23.23
CA TYR A 160 10.86 6.26 24.28
C TYR A 160 10.34 7.66 23.89
N GLN A 161 10.51 8.08 22.63
CA GLN A 161 9.94 9.34 22.13
C GLN A 161 8.41 9.29 22.07
N GLN A 162 7.82 8.14 21.74
CA GLN A 162 6.37 7.94 21.77
C GLN A 162 5.83 8.10 23.20
N ALA A 163 6.40 7.39 24.17
CA ALA A 163 6.01 7.50 25.59
C ALA A 163 6.20 8.92 26.17
N VAL A 164 7.24 9.65 25.76
CA VAL A 164 7.44 11.06 26.13
C VAL A 164 6.38 11.96 25.49
N ALA A 165 6.04 11.74 24.21
CA ALA A 165 4.99 12.50 23.52
C ALA A 165 3.61 12.28 24.16
N GLU A 166 3.23 11.02 24.41
CA GLU A 166 1.99 10.66 25.12
C GLU A 166 1.90 11.29 26.49
N THR A 167 3.02 11.28 27.25
CA THR A 167 3.10 11.92 28.58
C THR A 167 2.87 13.43 28.50
N LEU A 168 3.49 14.10 27.54
CA LEU A 168 3.38 15.55 27.35
C LEU A 168 2.03 15.97 26.78
N GLN A 169 1.43 15.16 25.90
CA GLN A 169 0.06 15.35 25.42
C GLN A 169 -0.94 15.21 26.57
N THR A 170 -0.90 14.09 27.30
CA THR A 170 -1.74 13.83 28.48
C THR A 170 -1.57 14.88 29.57
N TRP A 171 -0.40 15.50 29.71
CA TRP A 171 -0.18 16.64 30.61
C TRP A 171 -0.82 17.93 30.08
N THR A 172 -0.68 18.21 28.79
CA THR A 172 -1.27 19.37 28.10
C THR A 172 -2.81 19.34 28.16
N ASP A 173 -3.42 18.20 27.85
CA ASP A 173 -4.88 18.04 27.86
C ASP A 173 -5.46 18.22 29.27
N ARG A 174 -4.81 17.65 30.29
CA ARG A 174 -5.20 17.85 31.69
C ARG A 174 -5.03 19.30 32.14
N HIS A 175 -3.98 20.00 31.69
CA HIS A 175 -3.81 21.42 32.00
C HIS A 175 -4.88 22.28 31.29
N GLN A 176 -5.20 22.00 30.04
CA GLN A 176 -6.22 22.74 29.30
C GLN A 176 -7.62 22.53 29.92
N ALA A 177 -8.00 21.28 30.21
CA ALA A 177 -9.23 20.97 30.93
C ALA A 177 -9.30 21.64 32.31
N TRP A 178 -8.17 21.74 33.03
CA TRP A 178 -8.10 22.52 34.27
C TRP A 178 -8.36 24.01 34.02
N VAL A 179 -7.67 24.65 33.07
CA VAL A 179 -7.88 26.07 32.72
C VAL A 179 -9.34 26.34 32.32
N ASP A 180 -9.95 25.44 31.55
CA ASP A 180 -11.33 25.58 31.10
C ASP A 180 -12.33 25.41 32.24
N SER A 181 -12.02 24.63 33.28
CA SER A 181 -12.84 24.51 34.50
C SER A 181 -12.85 25.77 35.38
N LEU A 182 -11.93 26.72 35.20
CA LEU A 182 -11.83 27.91 36.06
C LEU A 182 -12.94 28.93 35.78
N ASP A 183 -13.57 29.44 36.84
CA ASP A 183 -14.47 30.61 36.77
C ASP A 183 -13.68 31.92 36.69
N ILE A 184 -13.09 32.16 35.52
CA ILE A 184 -12.32 33.36 35.16
C ILE A 184 -12.63 33.76 33.72
N SER A 185 -12.44 35.05 33.40
CA SER A 185 -12.66 35.56 32.04
C SER A 185 -11.74 34.90 31.00
N GLN A 186 -12.22 34.79 29.77
CA GLN A 186 -11.52 34.12 28.66
C GLN A 186 -10.09 34.66 28.45
N ALA A 187 -9.92 35.99 28.49
CA ALA A 187 -8.62 36.65 28.39
C ALA A 187 -7.66 36.38 29.58
N ARG A 188 -8.10 35.67 30.62
CA ARG A 188 -7.22 35.07 31.65
C ARG A 188 -6.93 33.60 31.35
N LYS A 189 -7.90 32.83 30.86
CA LYS A 189 -7.70 31.44 30.39
C LYS A 189 -6.63 31.38 29.31
N GLU A 190 -6.77 32.19 28.27
CA GLU A 190 -5.79 32.37 27.18
C GLU A 190 -4.37 32.63 27.70
N ARG A 191 -4.23 33.45 28.76
CA ARG A 191 -2.93 33.78 29.36
C ARG A 191 -2.35 32.63 30.19
N LEU A 192 -3.18 31.82 30.86
CA LEU A 192 -2.73 30.63 31.55
C LEU A 192 -2.27 29.56 30.55
N THR A 193 -3.08 29.27 29.52
CA THR A 193 -2.69 28.37 28.42
C THR A 193 -1.42 28.85 27.73
N ALA A 194 -1.31 30.12 27.36
CA ALA A 194 -0.09 30.67 26.75
C ALA A 194 1.14 30.58 27.67
N SER A 195 0.98 30.79 28.99
CA SER A 195 2.08 30.64 29.96
C SER A 195 2.53 29.19 30.10
N PHE A 196 1.59 28.25 30.08
CA PHE A 196 1.87 26.81 30.10
C PHE A 196 2.56 26.34 28.82
N LEU A 197 2.06 26.73 27.63
CA LEU A 197 2.67 26.39 26.35
C LEU A 197 4.08 26.99 26.22
N ALA A 198 4.30 28.22 26.70
CA ALA A 198 5.65 28.81 26.77
C ALA A 198 6.59 28.01 27.69
N MET A 199 6.10 27.47 28.82
CA MET A 199 6.88 26.57 29.68
C MET A 199 7.18 25.23 28.97
N ARG A 200 6.18 24.60 28.32
CA ARG A 200 6.36 23.35 27.57
C ARG A 200 7.40 23.52 26.46
N ARG A 201 7.24 24.52 25.59
CA ARG A 201 8.19 24.90 24.54
C ARG A 201 9.59 25.30 25.04
N THR A 202 9.74 25.69 26.32
CA THR A 202 11.06 26.04 26.88
C THR A 202 11.80 24.82 27.46
N PHE A 203 11.09 23.91 28.13
CA PHE A 203 11.70 22.85 28.94
C PHE A 203 11.36 21.41 28.50
N PHE A 204 10.37 21.26 27.63
CA PHE A 204 9.81 19.98 27.18
C PHE A 204 9.56 19.98 25.67
N ASN A 205 10.26 20.86 24.95
CA ASN A 205 10.10 21.06 23.52
C ASN A 205 10.36 19.75 22.78
N GLN A 206 9.45 19.33 21.90
CA GLN A 206 9.58 18.08 21.17
C GLN A 206 10.35 18.27 19.86
N ALA A 207 10.88 17.20 19.28
CA ALA A 207 11.43 17.26 17.92
C ALA A 207 10.26 17.13 16.91
N PRO A 208 10.25 17.89 15.80
CA PRO A 208 9.20 17.78 14.80
C PRO A 208 9.24 16.42 14.11
N THR A 209 8.07 15.95 13.66
CA THR A 209 7.93 14.79 12.76
C THR A 209 7.74 15.25 11.32
N VAL A 210 8.00 14.35 10.37
CA VAL A 210 7.76 14.53 8.94
C VAL A 210 7.11 13.27 8.36
N ALA A 211 6.00 13.46 7.67
CA ALA A 211 5.29 12.43 6.92
C ALA A 211 5.07 12.94 5.48
N PRO A 212 6.13 13.00 4.64
CA PRO A 212 6.01 13.49 3.28
C PRO A 212 5.00 12.68 2.49
N ILE A 213 4.08 13.39 1.85
CA ILE A 213 3.10 12.78 0.96
C ILE A 213 3.85 12.30 -0.29
N GLN A 214 3.69 11.02 -0.63
CA GLN A 214 4.30 10.44 -1.83
C GLN A 214 3.42 10.74 -3.03
N ILE A 215 3.98 11.20 -4.16
CA ILE A 215 3.20 11.90 -5.19
C ILE A 215 3.36 11.24 -6.58
N THR A 216 2.23 11.09 -7.27
CA THR A 216 2.02 10.61 -8.65
C THR A 216 0.94 11.48 -9.33
N GLY A 217 0.36 10.99 -10.43
CA GLY A 217 -0.76 11.58 -11.18
C GLY A 217 -0.30 12.57 -12.25
N VAL A 218 0.73 13.35 -11.94
CA VAL A 218 1.40 14.19 -12.93
C VAL A 218 2.30 13.33 -13.83
N ILE A 219 1.75 12.81 -14.94
CA ILE A 219 2.51 12.09 -15.97
C ILE A 219 3.53 12.98 -16.69
N SER A 220 3.34 14.31 -16.69
CA SER A 220 4.26 15.28 -17.30
C SER A 220 4.30 16.62 -16.55
N GLY A 221 5.50 17.09 -16.21
CA GLY A 221 5.73 18.42 -15.64
C GLY A 221 6.07 18.44 -14.14
N PRO A 222 6.10 19.62 -13.50
CA PRO A 222 6.51 19.75 -12.11
C PRO A 222 5.52 19.11 -11.13
N ILE A 223 6.04 18.29 -10.21
CA ILE A 223 5.29 17.62 -9.16
C ILE A 223 5.30 18.49 -7.90
N THR A 224 4.13 18.74 -7.30
CA THR A 224 3.97 19.59 -6.12
C THR A 224 3.24 18.86 -5.00
N GLY A 225 3.55 19.22 -3.75
CA GLY A 225 2.85 18.71 -2.56
C GLY A 225 3.53 19.11 -1.28
N SER A 226 3.41 18.30 -0.23
CA SER A 226 3.82 18.66 1.14
C SER A 226 4.75 17.64 1.80
N ILE A 227 5.69 18.15 2.59
CA ILE A 227 6.57 17.39 3.49
C ILE A 227 5.80 16.82 4.71
N GLY A 228 4.54 17.24 4.92
CA GLY A 228 3.69 16.69 5.98
C GLY A 228 4.30 16.81 7.37
N ALA A 229 4.96 17.94 7.63
CA ALA A 229 5.70 18.16 8.86
C ALA A 229 4.78 18.66 9.98
N VAL A 230 4.98 18.13 11.19
CA VAL A 230 4.23 18.50 12.38
C VAL A 230 5.20 18.80 13.51
N ASP A 231 5.07 19.98 14.11
CA ASP A 231 5.77 20.33 15.33
C ASP A 231 4.81 20.24 16.53
N PRO A 232 5.06 19.38 17.53
CA PRO A 232 4.13 19.21 18.66
C PRO A 232 4.01 20.42 19.60
N ASP A 233 4.86 21.43 19.50
CA ASP A 233 4.85 22.66 20.31
C ASP A 233 4.37 23.90 19.53
N GLY A 234 4.09 23.75 18.23
CA GLY A 234 3.65 24.83 17.34
C GLY A 234 4.81 25.72 16.88
N ASP A 235 6.04 25.20 16.88
CA ASP A 235 7.22 25.93 16.45
C ASP A 235 7.28 26.05 14.93
N ARG A 236 7.84 27.17 14.44
CA ARG A 236 8.06 27.34 12.99
C ARG A 236 9.20 26.42 12.56
N MET A 237 9.01 25.71 11.46
CA MET A 237 9.98 24.75 10.98
C MET A 237 10.91 25.32 9.89
N ILE A 238 12.12 24.78 9.81
CA ILE A 238 13.08 24.98 8.72
C ILE A 238 13.33 23.62 8.07
N TYR A 239 13.24 23.56 6.74
CA TYR A 239 13.39 22.32 5.99
C TYR A 239 14.80 22.17 5.39
N ILE A 240 15.38 20.98 5.50
CA ILE A 240 16.67 20.64 4.91
C ILE A 240 16.52 19.41 4.00
N VAL A 241 16.86 19.59 2.73
CA VAL A 241 17.07 18.48 1.77
C VAL A 241 18.45 17.90 2.02
N SER A 242 18.50 16.82 2.80
CA SER A 242 19.72 16.17 3.28
C SER A 242 20.39 15.22 2.27
N LYS A 243 19.60 14.64 1.36
CA LYS A 243 20.05 14.06 0.08
C LYS A 243 19.12 14.60 -1.01
N ARG A 244 19.70 15.03 -2.13
CA ARG A 244 18.97 15.54 -3.31
C ARG A 244 18.40 14.37 -4.14
N PRO A 245 17.38 14.62 -4.98
CA PRO A 245 17.02 13.72 -6.08
C PRO A 245 18.23 13.42 -6.98
N THR A 246 18.14 12.30 -7.70
CA THR A 246 19.20 11.77 -8.58
C THR A 246 19.02 12.23 -10.01
N THR A 247 17.77 12.34 -10.47
CA THR A 247 17.39 12.62 -11.85
C THR A 247 16.80 14.02 -11.97
N GLY A 248 15.81 14.35 -11.14
CA GLY A 248 15.20 15.68 -11.13
C GLY A 248 15.90 16.68 -10.21
N THR A 249 15.23 17.80 -9.95
CA THR A 249 15.63 18.78 -8.93
C THR A 249 14.46 19.08 -8.00
N VAL A 250 14.74 19.38 -6.73
CA VAL A 250 13.70 19.72 -5.74
C VAL A 250 13.97 21.07 -5.09
N ARG A 251 12.89 21.83 -4.89
CA ARG A 251 12.82 23.02 -4.04
C ARG A 251 11.75 22.82 -2.99
N VAL A 252 12.15 22.80 -1.72
CA VAL A 252 11.20 22.88 -0.58
C VAL A 252 11.01 24.35 -0.21
N HIS A 253 9.78 24.73 0.11
CA HIS A 253 9.37 26.08 0.48
C HIS A 253 9.23 26.21 2.01
N SER A 254 9.10 27.44 2.52
CA SER A 254 9.09 27.71 3.98
C SER A 254 7.81 27.29 4.71
N ASP A 255 6.74 27.00 3.97
CA ASP A 255 5.47 26.47 4.49
C ASP A 255 5.46 24.93 4.58
N GLY A 256 6.50 24.25 4.08
CA GLY A 256 6.56 22.80 4.00
C GLY A 256 5.98 22.22 2.71
N SER A 257 5.51 23.07 1.78
CA SER A 257 5.27 22.62 0.41
C SER A 257 6.60 22.38 -0.32
N PHE A 258 6.58 21.61 -1.40
CA PHE A 258 7.71 21.44 -2.30
C PHE A 258 7.28 21.42 -3.76
N THR A 259 8.24 21.74 -4.63
CA THR A 259 8.16 21.53 -6.08
C THR A 259 9.34 20.66 -6.49
N TYR A 260 9.07 19.49 -7.05
CA TYR A 260 10.03 18.68 -7.78
C TYR A 260 9.88 18.99 -9.27
N THR A 261 10.97 19.35 -9.93
CA THR A 261 11.05 19.49 -11.39
C THR A 261 11.80 18.26 -11.91
N PRO A 262 11.13 17.37 -12.66
CA PRO A 262 11.77 16.23 -13.32
C PRO A 262 12.89 16.67 -14.28
N ALA A 263 13.73 15.72 -14.69
CA ALA A 263 14.48 15.89 -15.93
C ALA A 263 13.52 15.73 -17.13
N ASP A 264 13.94 16.20 -18.31
CA ASP A 264 13.25 15.92 -19.56
C ASP A 264 13.13 14.39 -19.75
N ASP A 265 11.98 13.94 -20.27
CA ASP A 265 11.62 12.53 -20.51
C ASP A 265 11.67 11.58 -19.28
N PHE A 266 11.75 12.12 -18.06
CA PHE A 266 11.76 11.30 -16.84
C PHE A 266 10.46 10.51 -16.64
N ASN A 267 10.59 9.19 -16.74
CA ASN A 267 9.62 8.20 -16.28
C ASN A 267 10.33 7.25 -15.31
N GLY A 268 9.69 6.91 -14.18
CA GLY A 268 10.25 6.09 -13.12
C GLY A 268 10.21 6.71 -11.73
N VAL A 269 11.18 6.31 -10.91
CA VAL A 269 11.25 6.60 -9.47
C VAL A 269 12.47 7.48 -9.14
N ASP A 270 12.29 8.49 -8.29
CA ASP A 270 13.40 9.25 -7.70
C ASP A 270 13.14 9.51 -6.20
N THR A 271 14.19 9.76 -5.42
CA THR A 271 14.11 9.94 -3.95
C THR A 271 14.91 11.12 -3.45
N PHE A 272 14.29 11.93 -2.58
CA PHE A 272 15.00 12.96 -1.82
C PHE A 272 14.71 12.83 -0.32
N TYR A 273 15.69 13.17 0.50
CA TYR A 273 15.62 12.95 1.96
C TYR A 273 15.45 14.27 2.68
N VAL A 274 14.30 14.46 3.30
CA VAL A 274 13.93 15.70 3.99
C VAL A 274 14.05 15.56 5.51
N ARG A 275 14.35 16.68 6.17
CA ARG A 275 14.22 16.86 7.62
C ARG A 275 13.59 18.20 7.93
N ALA A 276 12.76 18.25 8.96
CA ALA A 276 12.32 19.50 9.60
C ALA A 276 13.19 19.79 10.84
N ILE A 277 13.39 21.07 11.15
CA ILE A 277 14.06 21.57 12.37
C ILE A 277 13.16 22.64 12.98
N ASP A 278 12.85 22.53 14.27
CA ASP A 278 12.08 23.51 15.02
C ASP A 278 12.92 24.75 15.40
N VAL A 279 12.31 25.95 15.38
CA VAL A 279 12.97 27.19 15.85
C VAL A 279 12.65 27.50 17.31
N GLY A 280 13.41 26.87 18.20
CA GLY A 280 13.30 27.08 19.64
C GLY A 280 14.60 26.78 20.38
N LEU A 281 14.47 26.49 21.67
CA LEU A 281 15.51 25.84 22.45
C LEU A 281 15.34 24.32 22.30
N HIS A 282 16.36 23.61 21.83
CA HIS A 282 16.31 22.15 21.62
C HIS A 282 16.46 21.36 22.92
N ALA A 283 15.70 21.72 23.96
CA ALA A 283 15.73 21.12 25.28
C ALA A 283 14.42 20.40 25.63
N ASN A 284 14.55 19.19 26.16
CA ASN A 284 13.44 18.44 26.75
C ASN A 284 13.92 17.73 28.02
N LEU A 285 13.36 18.06 29.19
CA LEU A 285 13.76 17.46 30.46
C LEU A 285 13.31 15.99 30.60
N LEU A 286 12.31 15.55 29.82
CA LEU A 286 11.93 14.14 29.69
C LEU A 286 12.70 13.41 28.58
N GLN A 287 13.43 14.13 27.71
CA GLN A 287 14.31 13.57 26.69
C GLN A 287 15.59 14.44 26.53
N PRO A 288 16.55 14.38 27.46
CA PRO A 288 17.71 15.30 27.46
C PRO A 288 18.62 15.22 26.22
N LEU A 289 18.54 14.12 25.47
CA LEU A 289 19.24 13.90 24.20
C LEU A 289 18.24 13.94 23.02
N ARG A 290 17.32 14.92 22.99
CA ARG A 290 16.38 15.01 21.86
C ARG A 290 17.10 15.37 20.56
N PRO A 291 16.66 14.82 19.41
CA PRO A 291 17.10 15.30 18.11
C PRO A 291 16.80 16.80 17.92
N ILE A 292 17.73 17.52 17.28
CA ILE A 292 17.55 18.91 16.82
C ILE A 292 16.64 18.97 15.57
N ALA A 293 16.57 17.85 14.85
CA ALA A 293 15.79 17.70 13.62
C ALA A 293 14.89 16.47 13.72
N SER A 294 13.88 16.40 12.86
CA SER A 294 13.11 15.19 12.62
C SER A 294 14.02 14.01 12.23
N GLY A 295 13.48 12.79 12.35
CA GLY A 295 14.02 11.65 11.61
C GLY A 295 14.13 11.99 10.11
N PRO A 296 15.08 11.38 9.37
CA PRO A 296 15.12 11.53 7.92
C PRO A 296 13.88 10.83 7.34
N ALA A 297 13.12 11.54 6.52
CA ALA A 297 12.04 10.94 5.74
C ALA A 297 12.40 10.89 4.26
N THR A 298 11.96 9.82 3.60
CA THR A 298 12.20 9.59 2.18
C THR A 298 10.98 10.07 1.39
N SER A 299 11.10 11.23 0.75
CA SER A 299 10.13 11.67 -0.25
C SER A 299 10.38 10.89 -1.54
N LEU A 300 9.42 10.06 -1.90
CA LEU A 300 9.41 9.18 -3.07
C LEU A 300 8.61 9.85 -4.17
N ILE A 301 9.27 10.15 -5.28
CA ILE A 301 8.64 10.58 -6.52
C ILE A 301 8.35 9.35 -7.37
N ASN A 302 7.15 9.28 -7.95
CA ASN A 302 6.78 8.29 -8.95
C ASN A 302 6.08 9.05 -10.08
N GLN A 303 6.65 9.03 -11.29
CA GLN A 303 6.07 9.65 -12.49
C GLN A 303 6.17 8.62 -13.62
N GLY A 304 5.06 8.12 -14.15
CA GLY A 304 5.11 6.97 -15.08
C GLY A 304 5.91 5.78 -14.51
N ALA A 305 5.89 5.62 -13.18
CA ALA A 305 6.71 4.63 -12.48
C ALA A 305 6.11 3.22 -12.53
N VAL A 306 4.79 3.15 -12.70
CA VAL A 306 4.07 1.96 -13.12
C VAL A 306 3.56 2.24 -14.52
N THR A 307 3.78 1.31 -15.43
CA THR A 307 3.08 1.25 -16.71
C THR A 307 2.37 -0.10 -16.83
N PHE A 308 1.36 -0.15 -17.69
CA PHE A 308 0.64 -1.38 -18.02
C PHE A 308 0.93 -1.71 -19.48
N ASP A 309 1.19 -2.98 -19.77
CA ASP A 309 1.15 -3.53 -21.13
C ASP A 309 -0.02 -4.50 -21.23
N PHE A 310 -0.78 -4.39 -22.31
CA PHE A 310 -2.04 -5.10 -22.52
C PHE A 310 -1.98 -5.81 -23.87
N ASP A 311 -1.56 -7.09 -23.92
CA ASP A 311 -1.76 -7.88 -25.14
C ASP A 311 -3.16 -8.49 -25.11
N PHE A 312 -3.89 -8.27 -26.20
CA PHE A 312 -5.29 -8.66 -26.30
C PHE A 312 -5.38 -10.09 -26.83
N THR A 313 -4.91 -11.07 -26.06
CA THR A 313 -4.64 -12.43 -26.55
C THR A 313 -5.82 -13.09 -27.26
N ALA A 314 -7.04 -12.93 -26.78
CA ALA A 314 -8.26 -13.48 -27.38
C ALA A 314 -9.38 -12.44 -27.61
N GLY A 315 -10.23 -12.68 -28.61
CA GLY A 315 -11.41 -11.83 -28.87
C GLY A 315 -11.10 -10.38 -29.26
N ARG A 316 -9.98 -10.15 -29.98
CA ARG A 316 -9.47 -8.82 -30.37
C ARG A 316 -10.53 -7.93 -31.06
N ASP A 317 -11.51 -8.52 -31.74
CA ASP A 317 -12.53 -7.81 -32.52
C ASP A 317 -13.64 -7.16 -31.69
N TYR A 318 -13.91 -7.63 -30.46
CA TYR A 318 -14.85 -6.97 -29.53
C TYR A 318 -14.28 -5.65 -28.99
N TRP A 319 -12.95 -5.54 -28.92
CA TRP A 319 -12.23 -4.42 -28.34
C TRP A 319 -12.07 -3.25 -29.32
N SER A 320 -13.07 -2.37 -29.34
CA SER A 320 -13.00 -1.06 -30.01
C SER A 320 -11.97 -0.11 -29.38
N ASP A 321 -11.44 0.85 -30.15
CA ASP A 321 -10.51 1.89 -29.67
C ASP A 321 -11.01 2.56 -28.37
N ALA A 322 -12.29 2.92 -28.32
CA ALA A 322 -12.91 3.57 -27.17
C ALA A 322 -12.86 2.70 -25.89
N SER A 323 -12.99 1.37 -26.04
CA SER A 323 -12.89 0.41 -24.93
C SER A 323 -11.44 0.17 -24.49
N ARG A 324 -10.49 0.14 -25.44
CA ARG A 324 -9.04 0.05 -25.16
C ARG A 324 -8.55 1.29 -24.41
N ASP A 325 -8.95 2.47 -24.87
CA ASP A 325 -8.68 3.74 -24.18
C ASP A 325 -9.33 3.77 -22.79
N ALA A 326 -10.50 3.15 -22.60
CA ALA A 326 -11.18 3.11 -21.31
C ALA A 326 -10.51 2.14 -20.31
N LEU A 327 -10.02 0.98 -20.78
CA LEU A 327 -9.16 0.08 -20.02
C LEU A 327 -7.89 0.81 -19.57
N LYS A 328 -7.23 1.54 -20.48
CA LYS A 328 -6.05 2.35 -20.12
C LYS A 328 -6.41 3.46 -19.12
N ARG A 329 -7.52 4.19 -19.29
CA ARG A 329 -7.99 5.20 -18.32
C ARG A 329 -8.22 4.59 -16.94
N ALA A 330 -8.83 3.42 -16.85
CA ALA A 330 -9.05 2.73 -15.58
C ALA A 330 -7.72 2.43 -14.86
N ALA A 331 -6.76 1.85 -15.59
CA ALA A 331 -5.43 1.55 -15.07
C ALA A 331 -4.65 2.82 -14.65
N ASP A 332 -4.67 3.86 -15.49
CA ASP A 332 -4.02 5.16 -15.23
C ASP A 332 -4.58 5.82 -13.95
N ILE A 333 -5.90 5.88 -13.78
CA ILE A 333 -6.56 6.47 -12.60
C ILE A 333 -6.30 5.63 -11.35
N LEU A 334 -6.39 4.31 -11.46
CA LEU A 334 -6.18 3.41 -10.32
C LEU A 334 -4.78 3.58 -9.73
N ILE A 335 -3.77 3.62 -10.59
CA ILE A 335 -2.37 3.60 -10.18
C ILE A 335 -1.91 4.92 -9.55
N GLU A 336 -2.66 6.01 -9.69
CA GLU A 336 -2.39 7.24 -8.94
C GLU A 336 -2.46 7.05 -7.41
N HIS A 337 -3.11 5.99 -6.92
CA HIS A 337 -3.15 5.66 -5.49
C HIS A 337 -1.89 4.92 -5.00
N PHE A 338 -1.13 4.27 -5.88
CA PHE A 338 -0.06 3.33 -5.55
C PHE A 338 1.34 3.89 -5.79
N ARG A 339 2.34 3.43 -5.04
CA ARG A 339 3.75 3.83 -5.17
C ARG A 339 4.66 2.61 -5.19
N VAL A 340 5.62 2.64 -6.09
CA VAL A 340 6.63 1.59 -6.31
C VAL A 340 8.04 2.12 -6.02
N VAL A 341 8.93 1.21 -5.61
CA VAL A 341 10.32 1.54 -5.19
C VAL A 341 11.35 1.46 -6.32
N LYS A 342 11.00 0.77 -7.41
CA LYS A 342 11.66 0.80 -8.73
C LYS A 342 10.57 0.97 -9.80
N PRO A 343 10.89 1.36 -11.04
CA PRO A 343 9.92 1.29 -12.13
C PRO A 343 9.45 -0.16 -12.37
N VAL A 344 8.20 -0.34 -12.77
CA VAL A 344 7.54 -1.66 -13.01
C VAL A 344 6.65 -1.61 -14.25
N VAL A 345 6.45 -2.77 -14.89
CA VAL A 345 5.65 -2.88 -16.12
C VAL A 345 4.69 -4.06 -15.99
N LEU A 346 3.47 -3.77 -15.51
CA LEU A 346 2.46 -4.81 -15.28
C LEU A 346 1.92 -5.32 -16.63
N THR A 347 2.29 -6.55 -16.97
CA THR A 347 1.84 -7.22 -18.20
C THR A 347 0.54 -7.97 -17.96
N TYR A 348 -0.43 -7.78 -18.86
CA TYR A 348 -1.74 -8.45 -18.80
C TYR A 348 -2.13 -9.07 -20.13
N ASP A 349 -2.54 -10.33 -20.07
CA ASP A 349 -3.31 -11.00 -21.12
C ASP A 349 -4.78 -10.56 -21.02
N VAL A 350 -5.29 -9.94 -22.08
CA VAL A 350 -6.63 -9.34 -22.12
C VAL A 350 -7.52 -10.06 -23.13
N THR A 351 -8.64 -10.63 -22.67
CA THR A 351 -9.63 -11.28 -23.52
C THR A 351 -10.92 -10.47 -23.62
N GLY A 352 -11.60 -10.58 -24.76
CA GLY A 352 -12.99 -10.13 -24.93
C GLY A 352 -13.87 -11.29 -25.38
N PHE A 353 -15.11 -11.33 -24.90
CA PHE A 353 -16.13 -12.28 -25.35
C PHE A 353 -17.52 -11.65 -25.28
N GLU A 354 -18.52 -12.28 -25.91
CA GLU A 354 -19.93 -11.93 -25.76
C GLU A 354 -20.73 -13.18 -25.39
N ASP A 355 -21.13 -13.29 -24.12
CA ASP A 355 -22.12 -14.28 -23.68
C ASP A 355 -23.18 -13.61 -22.78
N PRO A 356 -24.45 -13.53 -23.22
CA PRO A 356 -25.50 -12.95 -22.37
C PRO A 356 -25.79 -13.80 -21.12
N ASN A 357 -25.54 -15.10 -21.16
CA ASN A 357 -25.86 -16.07 -20.10
C ASN A 357 -24.84 -16.04 -18.95
N VAL A 358 -23.54 -15.84 -19.25
CA VAL A 358 -22.48 -15.67 -18.24
C VAL A 358 -22.78 -14.43 -17.41
N GLY A 359 -23.04 -14.59 -16.11
CA GLY A 359 -23.40 -13.46 -15.23
C GLY A 359 -22.30 -12.39 -15.11
N THR A 360 -21.05 -12.85 -15.08
CA THR A 360 -19.82 -12.05 -14.98
C THR A 360 -19.76 -10.94 -16.04
N ILE A 361 -19.41 -9.72 -15.60
CA ILE A 361 -19.28 -8.52 -16.43
C ILE A 361 -17.84 -8.41 -16.96
N ALA A 362 -16.89 -8.50 -16.03
CA ALA A 362 -15.48 -8.70 -16.28
C ALA A 362 -14.91 -9.51 -15.10
N ASN A 363 -13.69 -10.00 -15.23
CA ASN A 363 -12.86 -10.35 -14.07
C ASN A 363 -11.40 -9.96 -14.34
N ALA A 364 -10.60 -9.82 -13.28
CA ALA A 364 -9.15 -9.79 -13.41
C ALA A 364 -8.46 -10.42 -12.19
N TYR A 365 -7.39 -11.15 -12.46
CA TYR A 365 -6.66 -11.91 -11.46
C TYR A 365 -5.16 -11.88 -11.74
N GLY A 366 -4.37 -12.26 -10.74
CA GLY A 366 -2.91 -12.36 -10.83
C GLY A 366 -2.46 -13.67 -10.20
N LEU A 367 -1.61 -14.42 -10.90
CA LEU A 367 -1.10 -15.70 -10.43
C LEU A 367 -0.32 -15.52 -9.12
N LEU A 368 -0.35 -16.53 -8.25
CA LEU A 368 0.40 -16.51 -6.99
C LEU A 368 1.91 -16.63 -7.23
N THR A 369 2.68 -16.13 -6.25
CA THR A 369 4.15 -16.17 -6.22
C THR A 369 4.72 -17.55 -5.84
N ASN A 370 3.90 -18.45 -5.32
CA ASN A 370 4.25 -19.83 -4.99
C ASN A 370 2.98 -20.70 -5.06
N GLU A 371 3.16 -22.00 -5.31
CA GLU A 371 2.10 -23.00 -5.45
C GLU A 371 1.94 -23.90 -4.23
N GLU A 372 2.88 -23.84 -3.27
CA GLU A 372 2.83 -24.54 -1.99
C GLU A 372 1.71 -24.01 -1.06
N GLY A 373 1.33 -24.78 -0.04
CA GLY A 373 0.43 -24.32 1.01
C GLY A 373 1.00 -23.12 1.77
N GLY A 374 0.19 -22.08 1.99
CA GLY A 374 0.62 -20.82 2.59
C GLY A 374 -0.21 -19.60 2.16
N PHE A 375 0.17 -18.44 2.69
CA PHE A 375 -0.44 -17.13 2.37
C PHE A 375 0.47 -16.35 1.41
N TRP A 376 0.19 -16.42 0.11
CA TRP A 376 1.08 -15.91 -0.94
C TRP A 376 0.56 -14.64 -1.60
N ARG A 377 1.49 -13.82 -2.09
CA ARG A 377 1.16 -12.63 -2.88
C ARG A 377 0.87 -13.02 -4.33
N THR A 378 0.08 -12.23 -5.04
CA THR A 378 0.06 -12.28 -6.52
C THR A 378 1.40 -11.78 -7.08
N ARG A 379 1.74 -12.14 -8.32
CA ARG A 379 2.95 -11.64 -9.01
C ARG A 379 2.94 -10.11 -9.09
N ILE A 380 1.80 -9.54 -9.47
CA ILE A 380 1.52 -8.09 -9.45
C ILE A 380 1.77 -7.48 -8.05
N GLN A 381 1.30 -8.11 -6.97
CA GLN A 381 1.60 -7.68 -5.60
C GLN A 381 3.10 -7.73 -5.28
N HIS A 382 3.83 -8.72 -5.81
CA HIS A 382 5.27 -8.84 -5.60
C HIS A 382 6.02 -7.74 -6.35
N GLU A 383 5.82 -7.61 -7.67
CA GLU A 383 6.52 -6.65 -8.51
C GLU A 383 6.26 -5.21 -8.01
N MET A 384 5.00 -4.84 -7.75
CA MET A 384 4.66 -3.50 -7.24
C MET A 384 5.35 -3.16 -5.90
N ILE A 385 5.56 -4.15 -5.02
CA ILE A 385 6.14 -3.92 -3.69
C ILE A 385 7.68 -3.96 -3.72
N THR A 386 8.28 -4.74 -4.61
CA THR A 386 9.73 -5.00 -4.65
C THR A 386 10.45 -4.31 -5.82
N GLY A 387 9.75 -4.07 -6.93
CA GLY A 387 10.32 -3.80 -8.24
C GLY A 387 11.07 -4.99 -8.83
N GLU A 388 10.55 -6.20 -8.66
CA GLU A 388 11.15 -7.46 -9.13
C GLU A 388 10.08 -8.30 -9.84
N ASP A 389 10.18 -8.34 -11.16
CA ASP A 389 9.42 -9.25 -12.01
C ASP A 389 9.97 -10.68 -11.84
N LEU A 390 9.05 -11.66 -11.77
CA LEU A 390 9.34 -13.07 -11.50
C LEU A 390 9.08 -13.99 -12.72
N ASN A 391 8.57 -13.43 -13.81
CA ASN A 391 7.99 -14.14 -14.96
C ASN A 391 8.49 -13.62 -16.33
N GLY A 392 9.24 -12.53 -16.35
CA GLY A 392 10.08 -12.07 -17.46
C GLY A 392 9.33 -11.40 -18.58
N GLN A 393 8.53 -12.18 -19.32
CA GLN A 393 7.76 -11.76 -20.49
C GLN A 393 6.41 -12.51 -20.59
N ALA A 394 6.08 -13.36 -19.61
CA ALA A 394 4.75 -13.95 -19.45
C ALA A 394 3.91 -13.10 -18.51
N ALA A 395 2.60 -13.00 -18.76
CA ALA A 395 1.69 -12.11 -18.08
C ALA A 395 1.73 -12.21 -16.54
N ASP A 396 1.69 -11.05 -15.87
CA ASP A 396 1.58 -10.92 -14.41
C ASP A 396 0.16 -11.21 -13.91
N GLY A 397 -0.82 -10.92 -14.78
CA GLY A 397 -2.23 -11.19 -14.56
C GLY A 397 -3.04 -11.25 -15.86
N TYR A 398 -4.33 -11.46 -15.70
CA TYR A 398 -5.28 -11.69 -16.79
C TYR A 398 -6.51 -10.82 -16.60
N ILE A 399 -7.13 -10.38 -17.69
CA ILE A 399 -8.38 -9.60 -17.70
C ILE A 399 -9.32 -10.23 -18.73
N ASN A 400 -10.55 -10.55 -18.35
CA ASN A 400 -11.58 -11.03 -19.28
C ASN A 400 -12.79 -10.11 -19.22
N VAL A 401 -13.34 -9.71 -20.38
CA VAL A 401 -14.47 -8.78 -20.46
C VAL A 401 -15.61 -9.35 -21.30
N ASN A 402 -16.82 -9.32 -20.73
CA ASN A 402 -18.06 -9.72 -21.39
C ASN A 402 -18.78 -8.52 -22.02
N PHE A 403 -18.60 -8.33 -23.32
CA PHE A 403 -19.19 -7.24 -24.10
C PHE A 403 -20.71 -7.39 -24.32
N ALA A 404 -21.32 -8.53 -23.95
CA ALA A 404 -22.77 -8.68 -23.95
C ALA A 404 -23.47 -7.89 -22.82
N LYS A 405 -22.70 -7.22 -21.93
CA LYS A 405 -23.22 -6.34 -20.88
C LYS A 405 -23.35 -4.88 -21.38
N PRO A 406 -24.24 -4.05 -20.81
CA PRO A 406 -24.46 -2.68 -21.27
C PRO A 406 -23.35 -1.73 -20.80
N LEU A 407 -22.13 -1.91 -21.31
CA LEU A 407 -20.95 -1.15 -20.91
C LEU A 407 -20.99 0.29 -21.45
N ALA A 408 -20.41 1.23 -20.71
CA ALA A 408 -20.18 2.61 -21.13
C ALA A 408 -18.69 2.97 -20.96
N PHE A 409 -18.04 3.33 -22.07
CA PHE A 409 -16.59 3.58 -22.13
C PHE A 409 -16.19 5.04 -21.87
N GLY A 410 -17.14 5.98 -21.90
CA GLY A 410 -16.92 7.41 -21.62
C GLY A 410 -17.45 7.84 -20.25
N ASP A 411 -17.34 9.12 -19.92
CA ASP A 411 -17.79 9.65 -18.62
C ASP A 411 -19.31 9.91 -18.54
N ASP A 412 -19.99 10.08 -19.68
CA ASP A 412 -21.46 10.17 -19.76
C ASP A 412 -22.10 8.76 -19.68
N VAL A 413 -22.24 8.22 -18.47
CA VAL A 413 -22.83 6.89 -18.22
C VAL A 413 -24.31 6.99 -17.86
N ALA A 414 -25.18 6.36 -18.66
CA ALA A 414 -26.63 6.30 -18.39
C ALA A 414 -26.95 5.33 -17.23
N SER A 415 -28.08 5.56 -16.53
CA SER A 415 -28.48 4.74 -15.36
C SER A 415 -28.89 3.29 -15.67
N ASN A 416 -28.82 2.89 -16.94
CA ASN A 416 -29.03 1.51 -17.42
C ASN A 416 -27.76 0.92 -18.06
N GLN A 417 -26.62 1.60 -17.90
CA GLN A 417 -25.30 1.17 -18.35
C GLN A 417 -24.34 1.06 -17.16
N LEU A 418 -23.30 0.25 -17.32
CA LEU A 418 -22.23 0.08 -16.34
C LEU A 418 -21.03 0.93 -16.75
N ASP A 419 -20.49 1.71 -15.83
CA ASP A 419 -19.25 2.46 -16.04
C ASP A 419 -18.08 1.49 -16.19
N PHE A 420 -17.60 1.31 -17.42
CA PHE A 420 -16.51 0.40 -17.73
C PHE A 420 -15.20 0.82 -17.05
N THR A 421 -14.99 2.12 -16.83
CA THR A 421 -13.81 2.62 -16.12
C THR A 421 -13.82 2.10 -14.68
N THR A 422 -14.95 2.27 -13.99
CA THR A 422 -15.12 1.81 -12.61
C THR A 422 -15.08 0.28 -12.53
N THR A 423 -15.66 -0.42 -13.50
CA THR A 423 -15.64 -1.90 -13.56
C THR A 423 -14.20 -2.41 -13.66
N ILE A 424 -13.41 -1.92 -14.63
CA ILE A 424 -12.01 -2.36 -14.76
C ILE A 424 -11.14 -1.93 -13.56
N MET A 425 -11.40 -0.75 -12.97
CA MET A 425 -10.72 -0.35 -11.73
C MET A 425 -11.00 -1.30 -10.56
N HIS A 426 -12.23 -1.83 -10.46
CA HIS A 426 -12.62 -2.85 -9.48
C HIS A 426 -11.92 -4.18 -9.75
N GLU A 427 -11.99 -4.71 -10.96
CA GLU A 427 -11.36 -6.00 -11.30
C GLU A 427 -9.83 -5.98 -11.08
N LEU A 428 -9.15 -4.92 -11.49
CA LEU A 428 -7.70 -4.77 -11.28
C LEU A 428 -7.32 -4.88 -9.79
N LEU A 429 -8.19 -4.50 -8.85
CA LEU A 429 -7.91 -4.60 -7.42
C LEU A 429 -7.99 -6.04 -6.88
N HIS A 430 -8.77 -6.92 -7.52
CA HIS A 430 -8.68 -8.37 -7.28
C HIS A 430 -7.34 -8.94 -7.75
N SER A 431 -6.82 -8.52 -8.91
CA SER A 431 -5.47 -8.89 -9.38
C SER A 431 -4.35 -8.34 -8.49
N PHE A 432 -4.57 -7.17 -7.86
CA PHE A 432 -3.75 -6.59 -6.79
C PHE A 432 -3.96 -7.31 -5.43
N GLY A 433 -4.63 -8.46 -5.44
CA GLY A 433 -4.80 -9.39 -4.33
C GLY A 433 -5.72 -8.89 -3.21
N PHE A 434 -6.71 -8.05 -3.51
CA PHE A 434 -7.94 -7.97 -2.72
C PHE A 434 -8.82 -9.18 -3.09
N ALA A 435 -8.38 -10.38 -2.68
CA ALA A 435 -9.03 -11.65 -3.03
C ALA A 435 -8.77 -12.68 -1.93
N PHE A 436 -9.74 -13.54 -1.60
CA PHE A 436 -9.58 -14.54 -0.55
C PHE A 436 -8.80 -15.78 -1.03
N GLY A 437 -9.24 -16.35 -2.15
CA GLY A 437 -8.58 -17.50 -2.80
C GLY A 437 -9.18 -18.84 -2.38
N THR A 438 -8.81 -19.89 -3.12
CA THR A 438 -9.55 -21.17 -3.16
C THR A 438 -9.18 -22.18 -2.08
N GLY A 439 -8.09 -21.98 -1.32
CA GLY A 439 -7.68 -22.91 -0.27
C GLY A 439 -7.20 -24.29 -0.75
N VAL A 440 -7.17 -24.52 -2.07
CA VAL A 440 -6.65 -25.75 -2.70
C VAL A 440 -5.26 -26.04 -2.15
N ASN A 441 -5.06 -27.24 -1.61
CA ASN A 441 -3.79 -27.68 -0.99
C ASN A 441 -3.28 -26.74 0.13
N GLY A 442 -4.17 -25.99 0.80
CA GLY A 442 -3.82 -24.98 1.81
C GLY A 442 -3.22 -23.70 1.21
N ARG A 443 -3.39 -23.45 -0.09
CA ARG A 443 -2.89 -22.27 -0.79
C ARG A 443 -3.91 -21.13 -0.76
N TRP A 444 -3.49 -19.97 -0.24
CA TRP A 444 -4.34 -18.79 -0.05
C TRP A 444 -3.67 -17.52 -0.57
N HIS A 445 -4.45 -16.52 -0.97
CA HIS A 445 -3.90 -15.17 -1.14
C HIS A 445 -3.50 -14.58 0.22
N PHE A 446 -2.52 -13.67 0.21
CA PHE A 446 -2.01 -12.98 1.40
C PHE A 446 -3.10 -12.24 2.20
N PHE A 447 -4.18 -11.83 1.54
CA PHE A 447 -5.37 -11.22 2.14
C PHE A 447 -6.09 -12.15 3.14
N ALA A 448 -6.18 -13.46 2.85
CA ALA A 448 -6.91 -14.42 3.67
C ALA A 448 -6.40 -14.50 5.12
N ARG A 449 -5.11 -14.23 5.35
CA ARG A 449 -4.48 -14.23 6.68
C ARG A 449 -5.06 -13.19 7.65
N PHE A 450 -5.75 -12.18 7.11
CA PHE A 450 -6.40 -11.09 7.83
C PHE A 450 -7.89 -11.35 8.08
N ILE A 451 -8.48 -12.41 7.50
CA ILE A 451 -9.91 -12.72 7.68
C ILE A 451 -10.15 -13.36 9.05
N VAL A 452 -11.01 -12.71 9.83
CA VAL A 452 -11.31 -13.02 11.22
C VAL A 452 -12.81 -12.97 11.52
N THR A 453 -13.23 -13.61 12.60
CA THR A 453 -14.57 -13.39 13.20
C THR A 453 -14.66 -12.04 13.90
N ASP A 454 -15.85 -11.66 14.37
CA ASP A 454 -16.09 -10.45 15.16
C ASP A 454 -15.28 -10.40 16.49
N GLN A 455 -14.80 -11.54 16.99
CA GLN A 455 -13.90 -11.65 18.14
C GLN A 455 -12.41 -11.61 17.77
N GLY A 456 -12.06 -11.45 16.49
CA GLY A 456 -10.67 -11.42 16.01
C GLY A 456 -9.98 -12.77 15.83
N ASN A 457 -10.71 -13.89 15.91
CA ASN A 457 -10.15 -15.23 15.64
C ASN A 457 -10.03 -15.46 14.13
N ARG A 458 -8.89 -15.98 13.65
CA ARG A 458 -8.67 -16.24 12.22
C ARG A 458 -9.59 -17.32 11.66
N LEU A 459 -10.05 -17.12 10.42
CA LEU A 459 -10.76 -18.13 9.64
C LEU A 459 -9.83 -19.24 9.13
N VAL A 460 -8.62 -18.89 8.70
CA VAL A 460 -7.58 -19.84 8.26
C VAL A 460 -6.53 -19.97 9.36
N ASN A 461 -6.22 -21.21 9.73
CA ASN A 461 -5.28 -21.55 10.80
C ASN A 461 -3.81 -21.40 10.37
N ASP A 462 -2.89 -21.55 11.33
CA ASP A 462 -1.44 -21.53 11.08
C ASP A 462 -0.91 -22.80 10.37
N ASP A 463 -1.74 -23.84 10.23
CA ASP A 463 -1.52 -25.02 9.37
C ASP A 463 -2.15 -24.87 7.97
N PHE A 464 -2.65 -23.67 7.65
CA PHE A 464 -3.34 -23.28 6.42
C PHE A 464 -4.67 -24.01 6.15
N LEU A 465 -5.21 -24.75 7.11
CA LEU A 465 -6.56 -25.33 7.01
C LEU A 465 -7.62 -24.30 7.43
N LEU A 466 -8.81 -24.39 6.81
CA LEU A 466 -9.96 -23.61 7.24
C LEU A 466 -10.43 -24.09 8.63
N ASN A 467 -10.70 -23.17 9.55
CA ASN A 467 -11.11 -23.52 10.90
C ASN A 467 -12.58 -23.97 10.94
N PRO A 468 -12.88 -25.23 11.31
CA PRO A 468 -14.24 -25.76 11.29
C PRO A 468 -15.20 -25.01 12.23
N ALA A 469 -14.70 -24.38 13.30
CA ALA A 469 -15.53 -23.61 14.22
C ALA A 469 -16.12 -22.33 13.60
N TYR A 470 -15.57 -21.85 12.47
CA TYR A 470 -15.96 -20.59 11.82
C TYR A 470 -16.57 -20.79 10.42
N GLN A 471 -16.81 -22.04 10.02
CA GLN A 471 -17.51 -22.37 8.76
C GLN A 471 -18.87 -21.65 8.63
N ALA A 472 -19.64 -21.56 9.72
CA ALA A 472 -20.92 -20.86 9.71
C ALA A 472 -20.78 -19.33 9.47
N ASN A 473 -19.64 -18.72 9.84
CA ASN A 473 -19.39 -17.30 9.63
C ASN A 473 -19.19 -16.95 8.14
N VAL A 474 -18.74 -17.90 7.32
CA VAL A 474 -18.66 -17.76 5.85
C VAL A 474 -20.04 -17.49 5.25
N LEU A 475 -21.09 -18.11 5.81
CA LEU A 475 -22.50 -17.92 5.44
C LEU A 475 -23.20 -16.81 6.24
N GLY A 476 -22.44 -15.82 6.73
CA GLY A 476 -22.95 -14.65 7.44
C GLY A 476 -23.48 -14.90 8.86
N ALA A 477 -23.44 -16.13 9.38
CA ALA A 477 -23.81 -16.41 10.76
C ALA A 477 -22.79 -15.82 11.74
N ASN A 478 -23.17 -15.69 13.02
CA ASN A 478 -22.31 -15.13 14.08
C ASN A 478 -21.68 -13.78 13.67
N ASN A 479 -22.51 -12.88 13.10
CA ASN A 479 -22.16 -11.56 12.54
C ASN A 479 -21.36 -11.56 11.21
N GLY A 480 -20.96 -12.73 10.70
CA GLY A 480 -20.19 -12.89 9.47
C GLY A 480 -18.68 -12.84 9.70
N LEU A 481 -17.94 -12.33 8.72
CA LEU A 481 -16.48 -12.21 8.75
C LEU A 481 -16.00 -10.79 8.50
N PHE A 482 -14.76 -10.53 8.91
CA PHE A 482 -14.16 -9.22 8.91
C PHE A 482 -12.69 -9.29 8.48
N PHE A 483 -12.18 -8.21 7.89
CA PHE A 483 -10.76 -8.00 7.67
C PHE A 483 -10.16 -7.28 8.89
N GLY A 484 -9.21 -7.95 9.55
CA GLY A 484 -8.55 -7.52 10.79
C GLY A 484 -7.18 -6.88 10.60
N GLY A 485 -6.86 -6.36 9.41
CA GLY A 485 -5.63 -5.61 9.17
C GLY A 485 -5.59 -4.29 9.97
N ALA A 486 -4.42 -3.94 10.50
CA ALA A 486 -4.29 -2.85 11.46
C ALA A 486 -4.50 -1.46 10.83
N ASN A 487 -4.11 -1.27 9.57
CA ASN A 487 -4.31 0.00 8.86
C ASN A 487 -5.77 0.16 8.45
N ALA A 488 -6.41 -0.91 7.98
CA ALA A 488 -7.84 -0.93 7.65
C ALA A 488 -8.72 -0.70 8.89
N VAL A 489 -8.43 -1.37 10.01
CA VAL A 489 -9.10 -1.15 11.30
C VAL A 489 -8.93 0.28 11.81
N ALA A 490 -7.72 0.86 11.69
CA ALA A 490 -7.49 2.25 12.08
C ALA A 490 -8.26 3.25 11.19
N ALA A 491 -8.34 3.01 9.88
CA ALA A 491 -9.17 3.80 8.96
C ALA A 491 -10.67 3.67 9.28
N ASN A 492 -11.11 2.49 9.73
CA ASN A 492 -12.47 2.20 10.18
C ASN A 492 -12.75 2.62 11.64
N GLY A 493 -12.09 3.68 12.13
CA GLY A 493 -12.32 4.23 13.47
C GLY A 493 -11.96 3.29 14.63
N GLY A 494 -11.12 2.27 14.40
CA GLY A 494 -10.74 1.25 15.37
C GLY A 494 -11.64 0.00 15.37
N GLN A 495 -12.52 -0.17 14.37
CA GLN A 495 -13.43 -1.31 14.26
C GLN A 495 -12.99 -2.31 13.18
N LEU A 496 -13.27 -3.60 13.39
CA LEU A 496 -13.08 -4.65 12.38
C LEU A 496 -13.88 -4.34 11.11
N VAL A 497 -13.28 -4.58 9.94
CA VAL A 497 -13.84 -4.15 8.65
C VAL A 497 -14.72 -5.26 8.07
N ARG A 498 -16.03 -5.04 7.95
CA ARG A 498 -16.98 -6.11 7.56
C ARG A 498 -16.80 -6.54 6.10
N ILE A 499 -16.65 -7.84 5.90
CA ILE A 499 -16.49 -8.47 4.58
C ILE A 499 -17.82 -9.07 4.14
N TYR A 500 -18.05 -9.12 2.82
CA TYR A 500 -19.28 -9.64 2.25
C TYR A 500 -19.38 -11.16 2.42
N THR A 501 -20.23 -11.58 3.37
CA THR A 501 -20.59 -12.97 3.66
C THR A 501 -22.10 -13.17 3.47
N PRO A 502 -22.59 -13.31 2.23
CA PRO A 502 -24.01 -13.53 1.96
C PRO A 502 -24.46 -14.96 2.35
N ASN A 503 -25.76 -15.19 2.29
CA ASN A 503 -26.35 -16.53 2.46
C ASN A 503 -27.55 -16.66 1.48
N PRO A 504 -27.49 -17.53 0.45
CA PRO A 504 -26.36 -18.41 0.08
C PRO A 504 -25.10 -17.61 -0.33
N LEU A 505 -23.99 -18.31 -0.57
CA LEU A 505 -22.81 -17.68 -1.16
C LEU A 505 -23.12 -17.20 -2.58
N GLU A 506 -22.61 -16.01 -2.91
CA GLU A 506 -22.53 -15.51 -4.28
C GLU A 506 -21.10 -15.79 -4.79
N PRO A 507 -20.91 -16.67 -5.79
CA PRO A 507 -19.60 -16.93 -6.39
C PRO A 507 -18.95 -15.66 -6.96
N GLY A 508 -17.62 -15.59 -6.96
CA GLY A 508 -16.85 -14.38 -7.29
C GLY A 508 -16.93 -13.27 -6.24
N SER A 509 -18.11 -13.00 -5.66
CA SER A 509 -18.36 -11.87 -4.75
C SER A 509 -18.14 -12.17 -3.26
N SER A 510 -18.30 -13.41 -2.81
CA SER A 510 -18.19 -13.76 -1.39
C SER A 510 -16.74 -13.79 -0.89
N LEU A 511 -16.49 -13.26 0.32
CA LEU A 511 -15.16 -13.10 0.96
C LEU A 511 -14.16 -12.18 0.23
N THR A 512 -14.38 -11.85 -1.03
CA THR A 512 -13.55 -11.00 -1.89
C THR A 512 -13.91 -9.51 -1.81
N HIS A 513 -14.96 -9.14 -1.06
CA HIS A 513 -15.57 -7.80 -1.12
C HIS A 513 -15.87 -7.17 0.25
N LEU A 514 -16.04 -5.85 0.27
CA LEU A 514 -16.58 -5.11 1.41
C LEU A 514 -18.11 -5.31 1.52
N ASP A 515 -18.63 -5.32 2.74
CA ASP A 515 -20.08 -5.45 2.95
C ASP A 515 -20.84 -4.18 2.51
N LEU A 516 -21.55 -4.28 1.38
CA LEU A 516 -22.36 -3.22 0.77
C LEU A 516 -23.34 -2.57 1.76
N GLN A 517 -23.92 -3.33 2.69
CA GLN A 517 -24.88 -2.80 3.66
C GLN A 517 -24.23 -1.93 4.75
N THR A 518 -22.94 -2.14 5.02
CA THR A 518 -22.17 -1.38 6.02
C THR A 518 -21.52 -0.14 5.40
N PHE A 519 -20.96 -0.26 4.19
CA PHE A 519 -20.11 0.78 3.59
C PHE A 519 -20.73 1.54 2.42
N GLY A 520 -21.78 1.00 1.80
CA GLY A 520 -22.38 1.55 0.57
C GLY A 520 -21.47 1.34 -0.65
N ASN A 521 -21.58 2.23 -1.63
CA ASN A 521 -20.88 2.09 -2.91
C ASN A 521 -19.44 2.61 -2.79
N TYR A 522 -18.55 1.78 -2.25
CA TYR A 522 -17.10 1.91 -2.42
C TYR A 522 -16.67 1.16 -3.69
N LEU A 523 -15.40 1.22 -4.06
CA LEU A 523 -14.92 0.58 -5.29
C LEU A 523 -14.96 -0.95 -5.14
N MET A 524 -14.52 -1.50 -4.00
CA MET A 524 -14.58 -2.94 -3.67
C MET A 524 -15.92 -3.39 -3.06
N SER A 525 -17.04 -2.79 -3.48
CA SER A 525 -18.38 -3.25 -3.14
C SER A 525 -18.91 -4.23 -4.22
N PRO A 526 -19.59 -5.32 -3.85
CA PRO A 526 -19.85 -6.49 -4.71
C PRO A 526 -20.83 -6.26 -5.87
N LYS A 527 -21.45 -5.08 -5.96
CA LYS A 527 -22.48 -4.74 -6.95
C LYS A 527 -22.31 -3.29 -7.37
N LEU A 528 -22.13 -3.07 -8.67
CA LEU A 528 -22.12 -1.76 -9.30
C LEU A 528 -23.54 -1.41 -9.76
N ASP A 529 -24.09 -0.31 -9.24
CA ASP A 529 -25.33 0.27 -9.76
C ASP A 529 -25.11 0.84 -11.17
N GLY A 530 -26.18 0.87 -11.99
CA GLY A 530 -26.14 1.49 -13.31
C GLY A 530 -26.01 3.02 -13.23
N GLY A 531 -25.08 3.59 -14.00
CA GLY A 531 -24.72 5.01 -13.97
C GLY A 531 -23.22 5.25 -13.70
N PRO A 532 -22.81 6.51 -13.43
CA PRO A 532 -21.40 6.85 -13.18
C PRO A 532 -20.90 6.23 -11.87
N GLY A 533 -19.76 5.54 -11.93
CA GLY A 533 -19.18 4.83 -10.79
C GLY A 533 -18.15 5.64 -9.98
N VAL A 534 -17.62 5.00 -8.93
CA VAL A 534 -16.63 5.60 -8.02
C VAL A 534 -15.22 5.33 -8.53
N LYS A 535 -14.55 6.37 -9.04
CA LYS A 535 -13.20 6.29 -9.62
C LYS A 535 -12.08 6.64 -8.62
N THR A 536 -12.28 6.42 -7.32
CA THR A 536 -11.31 6.73 -6.25
C THR A 536 -11.40 5.73 -5.08
N LEU A 537 -10.25 5.34 -4.51
CA LEU A 537 -10.22 4.47 -3.31
C LEU A 537 -10.55 5.26 -2.04
N SER A 538 -11.42 4.70 -1.20
CA SER A 538 -11.72 5.22 0.12
C SER A 538 -10.51 5.08 1.09
N PRO A 539 -10.47 5.85 2.19
CA PRO A 539 -9.47 5.65 3.24
C PRO A 539 -9.44 4.23 3.82
N LEU A 540 -10.58 3.50 3.75
CA LEU A 540 -10.72 2.13 4.21
C LEU A 540 -9.99 1.14 3.30
N GLU A 541 -10.24 1.21 1.99
CA GLU A 541 -9.59 0.36 0.98
C GLU A 541 -8.09 0.65 0.92
N LEU A 542 -7.70 1.92 1.00
CA LEU A 542 -6.29 2.32 1.16
C LEU A 542 -5.66 1.75 2.44
N GLY A 543 -6.44 1.58 3.51
CA GLY A 543 -6.02 0.85 4.72
C GLY A 543 -5.74 -0.62 4.42
N ILE A 544 -6.64 -1.29 3.69
CA ILE A 544 -6.47 -2.70 3.29
C ILE A 544 -5.21 -2.89 2.43
N PHE A 545 -4.97 -2.03 1.43
CA PHE A 545 -3.76 -2.14 0.60
C PHE A 545 -2.46 -1.88 1.38
N LYS A 546 -2.47 -1.03 2.42
CA LYS A 546 -1.34 -0.91 3.36
C LYS A 546 -1.09 -2.19 4.16
N ASP A 547 -2.15 -2.88 4.60
CA ASP A 547 -2.01 -4.16 5.31
C ASP A 547 -1.52 -5.31 4.40
N LEU A 548 -1.88 -5.29 3.10
CA LEU A 548 -1.29 -6.17 2.08
C LEU A 548 0.19 -5.87 1.82
N GLY A 549 0.62 -4.64 2.14
CA GLY A 549 2.02 -4.19 2.14
C GLY A 549 2.39 -3.21 1.04
N TYR A 550 1.41 -2.68 0.30
CA TYR A 550 1.65 -1.61 -0.68
C TYR A 550 1.95 -0.27 0.02
N THR A 551 2.76 0.56 -0.63
CA THR A 551 2.75 2.00 -0.34
C THR A 551 1.62 2.64 -1.13
N VAL A 552 0.52 3.00 -0.46
CA VAL A 552 -0.60 3.74 -1.05
C VAL A 552 -0.87 5.06 -0.31
N VAL A 553 -1.39 6.04 -1.05
CA VAL A 553 -1.84 7.33 -0.52
C VAL A 553 -3.24 7.67 -1.03
N PRO A 554 -4.02 8.49 -0.30
CA PRO A 554 -5.25 9.04 -0.86
C PRO A 554 -4.94 10.03 -1.99
N LEU A 555 -5.81 10.07 -2.99
CA LEU A 555 -5.90 11.20 -3.90
C LEU A 555 -6.46 12.39 -3.14
N VAL A 556 -5.57 13.14 -2.50
CA VAL A 556 -5.85 14.48 -2.04
C VAL A 556 -6.17 15.31 -3.27
N ALA A 557 -7.45 15.61 -3.48
CA ALA A 557 -7.87 16.55 -4.51
C ALA A 557 -7.04 17.83 -4.35
N LEU A 558 -6.20 18.13 -5.34
CA LEU A 558 -5.43 19.37 -5.39
C LEU A 558 -6.42 20.53 -5.46
N THR A 559 -6.81 21.06 -4.31
CA THR A 559 -7.81 22.12 -4.18
C THR A 559 -7.34 23.30 -5.02
N ALA A 560 -8.01 23.50 -6.16
CA ALA A 560 -7.61 24.49 -7.15
C ALA A 560 -7.47 25.86 -6.47
N ALA A 561 -6.27 26.45 -6.58
CA ALA A 561 -6.00 27.77 -6.04
C ALA A 561 -6.75 28.81 -6.91
N ALA A 562 -7.89 29.26 -6.39
CA ALA A 562 -8.79 30.25 -6.97
C ALA A 562 -8.75 31.57 -6.18
#